data_AF-A0A970PDE5-F1
#
_entry.id   AF-A0A970PDE5-F1
#
_cell.length_a   1.000
_cell.length_b   1.000
_cell.length_c   1.000
_cell.angle_alpha   90.00
_cell.angle_beta   90.00
_cell.angle_gamma   90.00
#
_symmetry.space_group_name_H-M   'P 1'
#
loop_
_entity.id
_entity.type
_entity.pdbx_description
1 polymer ?
#
loop_
_entity_poly.entity_id
_entity_poly.type
_entity_poly.pdbx_seq_one_letter_code
_entity_poly.pdbx_strand_id
1 'polypeptide(L)' 'MDDPRFEKWLDHADHMIEVAGSEHVGWGSDGYLTMLGTPAEMPKLTEGLMRRGHSEATIRGFLGENHLRVFREVVG' A
#
# COMPACT_ATOMS: atom_id res chain seq x y z
N MET A 1 13.48 -9.07 -3.21
CA MET A 1 12.05 -9.02 -3.57
C MET A 1 11.82 -10.17 -4.51
N ASP A 2 11.97 -11.37 -3.98
CA ASP A 2 12.06 -12.60 -4.77
C ASP A 2 11.04 -13.62 -4.24
N ASP A 3 10.12 -13.15 -3.38
CA ASP A 3 8.99 -13.93 -2.88
C ASP A 3 7.80 -13.73 -3.85
N PRO A 4 7.38 -14.77 -4.58
CA PRO A 4 6.26 -14.70 -5.52
C PRO A 4 4.95 -14.24 -4.87
N ARG A 5 4.78 -14.45 -3.56
CA ARG A 5 3.58 -14.01 -2.83
C ARG A 5 3.58 -12.50 -2.64
N PHE A 6 4.74 -11.90 -2.40
CA PHE A 6 4.87 -10.46 -2.28
C PHE A 6 4.66 -9.77 -3.63
N GLU A 7 5.16 -10.35 -4.72
CA GLU A 7 4.86 -9.84 -6.06
C GLU A 7 3.37 -9.91 -6.39
N LYS A 8 2.70 -11.02 -6.05
CA LYS A 8 1.25 -11.12 -6.20
C LYS A 8 0.48 -10.10 -5.34
N TRP A 9 1.00 -9.76 -4.18
CA TRP A 9 0.43 -8.69 -3.35
C TRP A 9 0.57 -7.32 -4.01
N LEU A 10 1.74 -7.03 -4.59
CA LEU A 10 1.95 -5.80 -5.37
C LEU A 10 1.04 -5.76 -6.60
N ASP A 11 0.81 -6.89 -7.29
CA ASP A 11 -0.15 -6.97 -8.41
C ASP A 11 -1.56 -6.60 -7.96
N HIS A 12 -1.94 -7.02 -6.75
CA HIS A 12 -3.22 -6.65 -6.16
C HIS A 12 -3.28 -5.15 -5.84
N ALA A 13 -2.20 -4.58 -5.31
CA ALA A 13 -2.12 -3.15 -5.05
C ALA A 13 -2.27 -2.33 -6.35
N ASP A 14 -1.59 -2.72 -7.43
CA ASP A 14 -1.69 -2.08 -8.74
C ASP A 14 -3.12 -2.16 -9.30
N HIS A 15 -3.72 -3.35 -9.26
CA HIS A 15 -5.08 -3.54 -9.73
C HIS A 15 -6.09 -2.71 -8.95
N MET A 16 -5.94 -2.62 -7.62
CA MET A 16 -6.80 -1.77 -6.80
C MET A 16 -6.61 -0.29 -7.14
N ILE A 17 -5.38 0.17 -7.41
CA ILE A 17 -5.10 1.53 -7.84
C ILE A 17 -5.74 1.81 -9.21
N GLU A 18 -5.67 0.85 -10.14
CA GLU A 18 -6.29 0.95 -11.46
C GLU A 18 -7.83 1.05 -11.35
N VAL A 19 -8.44 0.22 -10.51
CA VAL A 19 -9.90 0.14 -10.37
C VAL A 19 -10.49 1.30 -9.56
N ALA A 20 -9.89 1.64 -8.42
CA ALA A 20 -10.43 2.61 -7.47
C ALA A 20 -9.81 4.01 -7.60
N GLY A 21 -8.69 4.14 -8.30
CA GLY A 21 -7.87 5.35 -8.33
C GLY A 21 -6.97 5.48 -7.10
N SER A 22 -5.79 6.08 -7.29
CA SER A 22 -4.74 6.15 -6.25
C SER A 22 -5.14 6.91 -4.98
N GLU A 23 -6.17 7.74 -5.02
CA GLU A 23 -6.65 8.51 -3.86
C GLU A 23 -7.61 7.71 -2.95
N HIS A 24 -8.00 6.49 -3.37
CA HIS A 24 -8.98 5.65 -2.69
C HIS A 24 -8.43 4.30 -2.23
N VAL A 25 -7.13 4.07 -2.38
CA VAL A 25 -6.49 2.81 -1.98
C VAL A 25 -5.51 3.07 -0.85
N GLY A 26 -5.51 2.19 0.13
CA GLY A 26 -4.49 2.14 1.17
C GLY A 26 -4.12 0.70 1.49
N TRP A 27 -3.02 0.52 2.21
CA TRP A 27 -2.61 -0.79 2.68
C TRP A 27 -3.22 -1.13 4.04
N GLY A 28 -3.43 -2.43 4.29
CA GLY A 28 -3.82 -2.96 5.60
C GLY A 28 -3.21 -4.35 5.78
N SER A 29 -2.44 -4.56 6.84
CA SER A 29 -1.74 -5.83 7.07
C SER A 29 -2.65 -6.98 7.48
N ASP A 30 -3.78 -6.65 8.13
CA ASP A 30 -4.56 -7.59 8.93
C ASP A 30 -3.69 -8.33 9.99
N GLY A 31 -2.62 -7.66 10.45
CA GLY A 31 -1.58 -8.20 11.32
C GLY A 31 -0.32 -8.68 10.59
N TYR A 32 0.75 -8.96 11.34
CA TYR A 32 2.08 -9.28 10.79
C TYR A 32 2.32 -10.79 10.55
N LEU A 33 1.28 -11.49 10.07
CA LEU A 33 1.33 -12.95 9.81
C LEU A 33 1.17 -13.28 8.32
N THR A 34 0.97 -12.27 7.49
CA THR A 34 0.65 -12.42 6.07
C THR A 34 1.86 -12.04 5.21
N MET A 35 1.84 -10.84 4.61
CA MET A 35 2.82 -10.37 3.62
C MET A 35 4.01 -9.65 4.26
N LEU A 36 3.82 -9.09 5.46
CA LEU A 36 4.89 -8.52 6.27
C LEU A 36 4.98 -9.34 7.56
N GLY A 37 6.15 -9.92 7.82
CA GLY A 37 6.36 -10.72 9.03
C GLY A 37 6.59 -9.87 10.28
N THR A 38 7.04 -8.63 10.12
CA THR A 38 7.23 -7.67 11.23
C THR A 38 7.04 -6.23 10.74
N PRO A 39 6.80 -5.26 11.65
CA PRO A 39 6.79 -3.83 11.28
C PRO A 39 8.08 -3.35 10.62
N ALA A 40 9.22 -3.98 10.89
CA ALA A 40 10.49 -3.62 10.29
C ALA A 40 10.54 -3.87 8.78
N GLU A 41 9.59 -4.64 8.23
CA GLU A 41 9.49 -4.94 6.81
C GLU A 41 8.66 -3.90 6.03
N MET A 42 8.04 -2.93 6.70
CA MET A 42 7.28 -1.85 6.08
C MET A 42 7.98 -1.14 4.90
N PRO A 43 9.31 -0.89 4.94
CA PRO A 43 10.01 -0.29 3.79
C PRO A 43 9.87 -1.08 2.49
N LYS A 44 9.62 -2.41 2.53
CA LYS A 44 9.40 -3.23 1.35
C LYS A 44 8.19 -2.76 0.52
N LEU A 45 7.15 -2.23 1.17
CA LEU A 45 5.97 -1.71 0.48
C LEU A 45 6.34 -0.51 -0.39
N THR A 46 7.03 0.46 0.22
CA THR A 46 7.54 1.66 -0.45
C THR A 46 8.45 1.29 -1.61
N GLU A 47 9.46 0.46 -1.36
CA GLU A 47 10.39 0.04 -2.41
C GLU A 47 9.68 -0.69 -3.55
N GLY A 48 8.71 -1.55 -3.24
CA GLY A 48 7.95 -2.32 -4.24
C GLY A 48 7.16 -1.39 -5.16
N LEU A 49 6.41 -0.45 -4.60
CA LEU A 49 5.63 0.52 -5.36
C LEU A 49 6.54 1.47 -6.17
N MET A 50 7.67 1.90 -5.62
CA MET A 50 8.66 2.71 -6.34
C MET A 50 9.21 1.97 -7.57
N ARG A 51 9.55 0.68 -7.44
CA ARG A 51 10.05 -0.15 -8.56
C ARG A 51 9.00 -0.32 -9.66
N ARG A 52 7.72 -0.28 -9.32
CA ARG A 52 6.60 -0.32 -10.28
C ARG A 52 6.27 1.03 -10.91
N GLY A 53 7.01 2.08 -10.55
CA GLY A 53 6.90 3.40 -11.19
C GLY A 53 5.77 4.28 -10.63
N HIS A 54 5.21 3.94 -9.46
CA HIS A 54 4.23 4.80 -8.81
C HIS A 54 4.85 6.13 -8.38
N SER A 55 4.06 7.20 -8.49
CA SER A 55 4.49 8.53 -8.06
C SER A 55 4.64 8.61 -6.55
N GLU A 56 5.47 9.55 -6.06
CA GLU A 56 5.59 9.82 -4.63
C GLU A 56 4.24 10.15 -3.98
N ALA A 57 3.39 10.93 -4.68
CA ALA A 57 2.04 11.25 -4.22
C ALA A 57 1.17 9.99 -4.06
N THR A 58 1.20 9.08 -5.03
CA THR A 58 0.50 7.79 -4.97
C THR A 58 0.99 6.96 -3.77
N ILE A 59 2.30 6.89 -3.57
CA ILE A 59 2.90 6.10 -2.48
C ILE A 59 2.54 6.68 -1.12
N ARG A 60 2.62 8.00 -0.93
CA ARG A 60 2.22 8.66 0.33
C ARG A 60 0.74 8.48 0.62
N GLY A 61 -0.11 8.63 -0.41
CA GLY A 61 -1.53 8.28 -0.40
C GLY A 61 -1.77 6.87 0.15
N PHE A 62 -1.18 5.88 -0.53
CA PHE A 62 -1.32 4.47 -0.21
C PHE A 62 -0.83 4.10 1.20
N LEU A 63 0.30 4.68 1.64
CA LEU A 63 0.89 4.39 2.94
C LEU A 63 0.11 4.97 4.12
N GLY A 64 -0.71 6.00 3.90
CA GLY A 64 -1.53 6.52 4.99
C GLY A 64 -2.31 7.79 4.71
N GLU A 65 -1.93 8.64 3.75
CA GLU A 65 -2.63 9.92 3.57
C GLU A 65 -4.09 9.73 3.15
N ASN A 66 -4.40 8.68 2.39
CA ASN A 66 -5.77 8.33 2.04
C ASN A 66 -6.58 7.94 3.28
N HIS A 67 -5.99 7.17 4.21
CA HIS A 67 -6.63 6.85 5.48
C HIS A 67 -6.84 8.11 6.33
N LEU A 68 -5.83 8.98 6.44
CA LEU A 68 -5.93 10.22 7.21
C LEU A 68 -7.01 11.16 6.67
N ARG A 69 -7.16 11.23 5.33
CA ARG A 69 -8.26 11.96 4.68
C ARG A 69 -9.61 11.41 5.13
N VAL A 70 -9.81 10.09 5.06
CA VAL A 70 -11.07 9.44 5.46
C VAL A 70 -11.35 9.62 6.95
N PHE A 71 -10.36 9.45 7.82
CA PHE A 71 -10.56 9.66 9.26
C PHE A 71 -10.97 11.09 9.58
N ARG A 72 -10.35 12.08 8.95
CA ARG A 72 -10.72 13.49 9.12
C ARG A 72 -12.15 13.78 8.67
N GLU A 73 -12.60 13.12 7.61
CA GLU A 73 -13.94 13.31 7.05
C GLU A 73 -15.03 12.63 7.88
N VAL A 74 -14.76 11.44 8.42
CA VAL A 74 -15.76 10.59 9.07
C VAL A 74 -15.75 10.71 10.59
N VAL A 75 -14.58 10.85 11.20
CA VAL A 75 -14.40 10.82 12.67
C VAL A 75 -14.32 12.22 13.28
N GLY A 76 -13.67 13.17 12.57
CA GLY A 76 -13.32 14.50 13.08
C GLY A 76 -11.93 14.57 13.67
#